data_AF-A0A521LPC4-F1
#
_entry.id   AF-A0A521LPC4-F1
#
_cell.length_a   1.000
_cell.length_b   1.000
_cell.length_c   1.000
_cell.angle_alpha   90.00
_cell.angle_beta   90.00
_cell.angle_gamma   90.00
#
_symmetry.space_group_name_H-M   'P 1'
#
loop_
_entity.id
_entity.type
_entity.pdbx_description
1 polymer ?
#
loop_
_entity_poly.entity_id
_entity_poly.type
_entity_poly.pdbx_seq_one_letter_code
_entity_poly.pdbx_strand_id
1 'polypeptide(L)'
;MCDYSLELYRSRPAVEGEQYTLRRFPSGTMGFTAARDCETAVCLPADAHLRLEGIGEAIRQAYVVNSTEEVVTTRMDGTAFSHRDAVRFANGREVLLQGLNAGTVATLIEALPEAEGLSEVRAQRELVDA
;
A
#
# COMPACT_ATOMS: atom_id res chain seq x y z
N MET A 1 -2.31 10.36 -1.70
CA MET A 1 -3.69 10.29 -2.30
C MET A 1 -4.16 8.84 -2.31
N CYS A 2 -5.16 8.48 -1.50
CA CYS A 2 -5.67 7.11 -1.39
C CYS A 2 -6.43 6.67 -2.65
N ASP A 3 -6.33 5.39 -3.01
CA ASP A 3 -6.99 4.77 -4.18
C ASP A 3 -8.49 5.11 -4.23
N TYR A 4 -8.97 5.50 -5.42
CA TYR A 4 -10.37 5.81 -5.75
C TYR A 4 -11.37 4.76 -5.22
N SER A 5 -10.91 3.51 -5.08
CA SER A 5 -11.70 2.37 -4.59
C SER A 5 -12.17 2.50 -3.14
N LEU A 6 -11.57 3.39 -2.35
CA LEU A 6 -11.92 3.66 -0.95
C LEU A 6 -12.62 5.01 -0.72
N GLU A 7 -12.96 5.77 -1.77
CA GLU A 7 -13.62 7.09 -1.65
C GLU A 7 -14.95 7.06 -0.89
N LEU A 8 -15.60 5.90 -0.85
CA LEU A 8 -16.86 5.68 -0.14
C LEU A 8 -16.67 5.48 1.38
N TYR A 9 -15.43 5.31 1.86
CA TYR A 9 -15.13 5.07 3.28
C TYR A 9 -14.47 6.28 3.91
N ARG A 10 -14.78 6.53 5.19
CA ARG A 10 -14.01 7.50 5.98
C ARG A 10 -12.57 7.04 6.03
N SER A 11 -11.64 7.97 5.82
CA SER A 11 -10.22 7.69 5.86
C SER A 11 -9.47 8.68 6.73
N ARG A 12 -8.33 8.25 7.25
CA ARG A 12 -7.39 9.10 7.99
C ARG A 12 -5.95 8.72 7.66
N PRO A 13 -4.97 9.62 7.84
CA PRO A 13 -3.56 9.27 7.70
C PRO A 13 -3.14 8.24 8.76
N ALA A 14 -2.17 7.41 8.37
CA ALA A 14 -1.47 6.54 9.29
C ALA A 14 -0.61 7.35 10.28
N VAL A 15 -0.52 6.85 11.50
CA VAL A 15 0.30 7.36 12.59
C VAL A 15 1.46 6.40 12.86
N GLU A 16 2.66 6.94 13.02
CA GLU A 16 3.86 6.17 13.35
C GLU A 16 3.69 5.39 14.65
N GLY A 17 4.16 4.14 14.67
CA GLY A 17 4.03 3.22 15.80
C GLY A 17 2.62 2.63 15.99
N GLU A 18 1.61 3.06 15.22
CA GLU A 18 0.27 2.52 15.30
C GLU A 18 0.11 1.22 14.48
N GLN A 19 -0.75 0.33 14.98
CA GLN A 19 -1.08 -0.95 14.36
C GLN A 19 -2.40 -0.92 13.59
N TYR A 20 -2.38 -1.57 12.45
CA TYR A 20 -3.49 -1.70 11.51
C TYR A 20 -3.75 -3.15 11.17
N THR A 21 -4.98 -3.45 10.77
CA THR A 21 -5.35 -4.78 10.28
C THR A 21 -5.78 -4.65 8.83
N LEU A 22 -5.22 -5.51 7.97
CA LEU A 22 -5.67 -5.63 6.60
C LEU A 22 -7.03 -6.31 6.56
N ARG A 23 -8.02 -5.67 5.95
CA ARG A 23 -9.40 -6.15 5.87
C ARG A 23 -9.94 -6.01 4.47
N ARG A 24 -10.96 -6.83 4.18
CA ARG A 24 -11.79 -6.66 3.00
C ARG A 24 -12.95 -5.74 3.33
N PHE A 25 -13.03 -4.61 2.64
CA PHE A 25 -14.16 -3.69 2.72
C PHE A 25 -15.38 -4.26 1.99
N PRO A 26 -16.61 -3.77 2.28
CA PRO A 26 -17.82 -4.15 1.56
C PRO A 26 -17.75 -3.98 0.03
N SER A 27 -16.90 -3.09 -0.47
CA SER A 27 -16.63 -2.92 -1.91
C SER A 27 -15.86 -4.10 -2.52
N GLY A 28 -15.38 -5.03 -1.70
CA GLY A 28 -14.50 -6.13 -2.09
C GLY A 28 -13.02 -5.76 -2.04
N THR A 29 -12.66 -4.49 -1.87
CA THR A 29 -11.27 -4.01 -1.85
C THR A 29 -10.59 -4.36 -0.52
N MET A 30 -9.35 -4.84 -0.57
CA MET A 30 -8.47 -4.95 0.60
C MET A 30 -7.85 -3.60 0.97
N GLY A 31 -7.86 -3.25 2.26
CA GLY A 31 -7.20 -2.07 2.79
C GLY A 31 -7.00 -2.15 4.30
N PHE A 32 -6.21 -1.23 4.86
CA PHE A 32 -5.90 -1.21 6.28
C PHE A 32 -6.96 -0.44 7.09
N THR A 33 -7.31 -0.97 8.25
CA THR A 33 -8.14 -0.27 9.25
C THR A 33 -7.38 -0.20 10.56
N ALA A 34 -7.70 0.78 11.41
CA ALA A 34 -7.14 0.82 12.77
C ALA A 34 -7.50 -0.47 13.54
N ALA A 35 -6.60 -0.94 14.40
CA ALA A 35 -6.84 -2.18 15.17
C ALA A 35 -8.15 -2.11 16.00
N ARG A 36 -8.52 -0.91 16.47
CA ARG A 36 -9.69 -0.67 17.32
C ARG A 36 -10.90 -0.08 16.60
N ASP A 37 -10.75 0.33 15.34
CA ASP A 37 -11.82 0.91 14.52
C ASP A 37 -11.78 0.28 13.13
N CYS A 38 -12.79 -0.54 12.84
CA CYS A 38 -12.91 -1.25 11.58
C CYS A 38 -13.71 -0.51 10.52
N GLU A 39 -14.22 0.69 10.82
CA GLU A 39 -15.00 1.50 9.88
C GLU A 39 -14.13 2.54 9.16
N THR A 40 -13.05 2.98 9.80
CA THR A 40 -12.13 3.98 9.23
C THR A 40 -10.96 3.32 8.51
N ALA A 41 -10.86 3.58 7.21
CA ALA A 41 -9.72 3.22 6.40
C ALA A 41 -8.48 4.04 6.78
N VAL A 42 -7.31 3.43 6.69
CA VAL A 42 -6.03 4.08 6.98
C VAL A 42 -5.26 4.29 5.68
N CYS A 43 -4.96 5.55 5.41
CA CYS A 43 -4.16 5.98 4.29
C CYS A 43 -2.68 5.96 4.66
N LEU A 44 -1.93 5.09 3.96
CA LEU A 44 -0.49 5.00 4.08
C LEU A 44 0.17 5.85 2.98
N PRO A 45 1.19 6.66 3.30
CA PRO A 45 1.96 7.34 2.27
C PRO A 45 2.72 6.32 1.43
N ALA A 46 3.12 6.72 0.22
CA ALA A 46 4.09 5.95 -0.56
C ALA A 46 5.44 5.93 0.18
N ASP A 47 6.21 4.86 -0.02
CA ASP A 47 7.52 4.65 0.61
C ASP A 47 7.50 4.64 2.15
N ALA A 48 6.33 4.36 2.76
CA ALA A 48 6.21 4.13 4.19
C ALA A 48 6.74 2.74 4.56
N HIS A 49 7.51 2.64 5.65
CA HIS A 49 8.03 1.38 6.13
C HIS A 49 7.08 0.75 7.13
N LEU A 50 6.72 -0.50 6.89
CA LEU A 50 5.80 -1.26 7.72
C LEU A 50 6.45 -2.54 8.20
N ARG A 51 6.10 -2.96 9.41
CA ARG A 51 6.25 -4.35 9.84
C ARG A 51 4.94 -5.09 9.60
N LEU A 52 4.95 -6.07 8.71
CA LEU A 52 3.82 -6.99 8.51
C LEU A 52 3.97 -8.22 9.39
N GLU A 53 2.85 -8.66 9.98
CA GLU A 53 2.76 -9.85 10.81
C GLU A 53 1.55 -10.69 10.41
N GLY A 54 1.69 -12.01 10.47
CA GLY A 54 0.61 -12.93 10.10
C GLY A 54 0.48 -13.16 8.59
N ILE A 55 1.58 -13.03 7.84
CA ILE A 55 1.62 -13.35 6.41
C ILE A 55 1.32 -14.85 6.22
N GLY A 56 0.31 -15.15 5.41
CA GLY A 56 -0.19 -16.50 5.17
C GLY A 56 0.80 -17.40 4.40
N GLU A 57 0.71 -18.71 4.62
CA GLU A 57 1.65 -19.70 4.07
C GLU A 57 1.79 -19.63 2.55
N ALA A 58 0.69 -19.43 1.82
CA ALA A 58 0.73 -19.31 0.36
C ALA A 58 1.61 -18.14 -0.12
N ILE A 59 1.55 -17.01 0.58
CA ILE A 59 2.36 -15.83 0.27
C ILE A 59 3.80 -16.06 0.71
N ARG A 60 4.02 -16.68 1.88
CA ARG A 60 5.38 -17.04 2.33
C ARG A 60 6.12 -17.92 1.32
N GLN A 61 5.46 -18.96 0.83
CA GLN A 61 6.03 -19.86 -0.17
C GLN A 61 6.20 -19.17 -1.53
N ALA A 62 5.17 -18.47 -2.01
CA ALA A 62 5.21 -17.82 -3.30
C ALA A 62 6.28 -16.72 -3.34
N TYR A 63 6.41 -15.93 -2.26
CA TYR A 63 7.28 -14.76 -2.17
C TYR A 63 8.64 -15.01 -1.52
N VAL A 64 8.86 -16.20 -0.96
CA VAL A 64 10.08 -16.58 -0.21
C VAL A 64 10.31 -15.60 0.93
N VAL A 65 9.32 -15.51 1.81
CA VAL A 65 9.28 -14.61 2.96
C VAL A 65 8.78 -15.32 4.23
N ASN A 66 9.00 -14.72 5.39
CA ASN A 66 8.61 -15.26 6.69
C ASN A 66 7.19 -14.82 7.10
N SER A 67 6.75 -15.27 8.27
CA SER A 67 5.46 -14.85 8.86
C SER A 67 5.43 -13.39 9.31
N THR A 68 6.61 -12.80 9.49
CA THR A 68 6.84 -11.41 9.86
C THR A 68 7.90 -10.84 8.94
N GLU A 69 7.63 -9.70 8.32
CA GLU A 69 8.54 -9.06 7.38
C GLU A 69 8.47 -7.54 7.49
N GLU A 70 9.60 -6.89 7.26
CA GLU A 70 9.63 -5.45 7.01
C GLU A 70 9.46 -5.17 5.52
N VAL A 71 8.55 -4.26 5.22
CA VAL A 71 8.15 -3.93 3.84
C VAL A 71 8.05 -2.42 3.66
N VAL A 72 8.12 -2.00 2.41
CA VAL A 72 7.91 -0.61 2.01
C VAL A 72 6.61 -0.52 1.20
N THR A 73 5.74 0.43 1.50
CA THR A 73 4.55 0.69 0.68
C THR A 73 4.98 1.22 -0.68
N THR A 74 4.35 0.74 -1.72
CA THR A 74 4.62 1.16 -3.10
C THR A 74 3.31 1.17 -3.87
N ARG A 75 3.33 1.77 -5.07
CA ARG A 75 2.22 1.68 -5.99
C ARG A 75 2.67 0.97 -7.26
N MET A 76 1.99 -0.11 -7.60
CA MET A 76 2.20 -0.77 -8.88
C MET A 76 1.49 -0.01 -10.01
N ASP A 77 2.16 0.11 -11.15
CA ASP A 77 1.56 0.63 -12.37
C ASP A 77 0.46 -0.33 -12.84
N GLY A 78 -0.75 0.19 -12.90
CA GLY A 78 -1.94 -0.56 -13.27
C GLY A 78 -2.78 0.17 -14.32
N THR A 79 -3.64 -0.56 -15.03
CA THR A 79 -4.66 0.05 -15.90
C THR A 79 -5.61 0.91 -15.05
N ALA A 80 -6.43 1.76 -15.69
CA ALA A 80 -7.26 2.76 -14.99
C ALA A 80 -8.24 2.19 -13.94
N PHE A 81 -8.43 0.87 -13.86
CA PHE A 81 -9.40 0.20 -12.99
C PHE A 81 -8.78 -0.87 -12.08
N SER A 82 -7.45 -0.94 -11.95
CA SER A 82 -6.77 -1.93 -11.11
C SER A 82 -6.23 -1.30 -9.83
N HIS A 83 -6.39 -2.02 -8.71
CA HIS A 83 -5.80 -1.69 -7.42
C HIS A 83 -4.32 -1.39 -7.56
N ARG A 84 -3.88 -0.28 -6.98
CA ARG A 84 -2.49 0.19 -7.14
C ARG A 84 -1.63 -0.07 -5.91
N ASP A 85 -2.25 -0.15 -4.74
CA ASP A 85 -1.50 -0.26 -3.49
C ASP A 85 -0.85 -1.65 -3.38
N ALA A 86 0.46 -1.61 -3.13
CA ALA A 86 1.30 -2.78 -2.95
C ALA A 86 2.29 -2.59 -1.80
N VAL A 87 2.90 -3.68 -1.39
CA VAL A 87 4.06 -3.68 -0.50
C VAL A 87 5.23 -4.36 -1.18
N ARG A 88 6.43 -3.81 -0.99
CA ARG A 88 7.71 -4.37 -1.43
C ARG A 88 8.44 -4.98 -0.24
N PHE A 89 8.75 -6.26 -0.33
CA PHE A 89 9.55 -6.97 0.65
C PHE A 89 11.05 -6.61 0.51
N ALA A 90 11.83 -6.87 1.56
CA ALA A 90 13.28 -6.66 1.56
C ALA A 90 14.02 -7.43 0.44
N ASN A 91 13.45 -8.56 -0.03
CA ASN A 91 13.99 -9.32 -1.16
C ASN A 91 13.69 -8.69 -2.54
N GLY A 92 13.10 -7.48 -2.57
CA GLY A 92 12.78 -6.72 -3.77
C GLY A 92 11.48 -7.14 -4.46
N ARG A 93 10.79 -8.17 -3.96
CA ARG A 93 9.53 -8.64 -4.55
C ARG A 93 8.37 -7.80 -4.04
N GLU A 94 7.40 -7.58 -4.92
CA GLU A 94 6.25 -6.76 -4.61
C GLU A 94 4.95 -7.56 -4.71
N VAL A 95 4.00 -7.27 -3.81
CA VAL A 95 2.68 -7.89 -3.77
C VAL A 95 1.61 -6.82 -3.56
N LEU A 96 0.55 -6.91 -4.36
CA LEU A 96 -0.64 -6.06 -4.18
C LEU A 96 -1.27 -6.33 -2.82
N LEU A 97 -1.87 -5.31 -2.21
CA LEU A 97 -2.66 -5.48 -0.99
C LEU A 97 -3.80 -6.50 -1.18
N GLN A 98 -4.33 -6.60 -2.40
CA GLN A 98 -5.36 -7.60 -2.75
C GLN A 98 -4.87 -9.05 -2.71
N GLY A 99 -3.56 -9.26 -2.90
CA GLY A 99 -2.94 -10.58 -2.86
C GLY A 99 -2.60 -11.04 -1.44
N LEU A 100 -2.57 -10.14 -0.46
CA LEU A 100 -2.34 -10.47 0.94
C LEU A 100 -3.59 -11.03 1.61
N ASN A 101 -3.39 -11.82 2.67
CA ASN A 101 -4.48 -12.36 3.46
C ASN A 101 -5.09 -11.31 4.39
N ALA A 102 -6.41 -11.26 4.45
CA ALA A 102 -7.12 -10.52 5.49
C ALA A 102 -6.67 -11.00 6.88
N GLY A 103 -6.63 -10.09 7.84
CA GLY A 103 -6.09 -10.34 9.18
C GLY A 103 -4.58 -10.14 9.30
N THR A 104 -3.86 -9.89 8.20
CA THR A 104 -2.45 -9.42 8.27
C THR A 104 -2.40 -8.13 9.09
N VAL A 105 -1.53 -8.09 10.09
CA VAL A 105 -1.31 -6.90 10.92
C VAL A 105 -0.16 -6.10 10.33
N ALA A 106 -0.30 -4.79 10.25
CA ALA A 106 0.75 -3.88 9.84
C ALA A 106 1.04 -2.88 10.96
N THR A 107 2.29 -2.70 11.32
CA THR A 107 2.73 -1.63 12.22
C THR A 107 3.51 -0.62 11.39
N LEU A 108 3.13 0.66 11.44
CA LEU A 108 3.91 1.72 10.76
C LEU A 108 5.19 1.98 11.56
N ILE A 109 6.34 1.74 10.94
CA ILE A 109 7.67 1.99 11.53
C ILE A 109 8.04 3.44 11.30
N GLU A 110 8.01 3.88 10.05
CA GLU A 110 8.31 5.25 9.64
C GLU A 110 7.49 5.62 8.42
N ALA A 111 6.95 6.84 8.42
CA ALA A 111 6.40 7.45 7.22
C ALA A 111 7.47 8.39 6.65
N LEU A 112 8.06 8.00 5.52
CA LEU A 112 8.88 8.94 4.77
C LEU A 112 7.95 10.03 4.21
N PRO A 113 8.36 11.32 4.28
CA PRO A 113 7.58 12.36 3.65
C PRO A 113 7.48 12.03 2.17
N GLU A 114 6.25 12.01 1.61
CA GLU A 114 6.05 11.97 0.16
C GLU A 114 6.97 13.06 -0.41
N ALA A 115 7.96 12.69 -1.21
CA ALA A 115 8.81 13.67 -1.86
C ALA A 115 7.89 14.55 -2.71
N GLU A 116 7.56 15.75 -2.21
CA GLU A 116 6.76 16.71 -2.95
C GLU A 116 7.49 17.00 -4.28
N GLY A 117 6.88 16.59 -5.39
CA GLY A 117 7.12 17.16 -6.71
C GLY A 117 8.46 16.84 -7.39
N LEU A 118 8.53 15.71 -8.08
CA LEU A 118 9.29 15.60 -9.35
C LEU A 118 8.44 14.96 -10.46
N SER A 119 7.15 15.32 -10.51
CA SER A 119 6.25 14.99 -11.63
C SER A 119 6.09 16.15 -12.61
N GLU A 120 7.14 16.91 -12.89
CA GLU A 120 7.20 17.81 -14.05
C GLU A 120 8.61 17.72 -14.66
N VAL A 121 8.76 16.95 -15.74
CA VAL A 121 9.34 17.35 -17.05
C VAL A 121 9.34 16.11 -17.97
N ARG A 122 8.20 15.83 -18.62
CA ARG A 122 8.17 15.25 -19.97
C ARG A 122 6.97 15.81 -20.74
N ALA A 123 6.94 17.13 -20.89
CA ALA A 123 6.19 17.76 -21.96
C ALA A 123 7.18 18.49 -22.87
N GLN A 124 7.08 18.17 -24.16
CA GLN A 124 7.61 18.90 -25.32
C GLN A 124 9.12 18.86 -25.55
N ARG A 125 9.55 17.80 -26.26
CA ARG A 125 10.63 17.94 -27.23
C ARG A 125 10.24 17.25 -28.52
N GLU A 126 9.49 17.98 -29.33
CA GLU A 126 9.55 17.92 -30.79
C GLU A 126 9.14 19.31 -31.31
N LEU A 127 10.16 20.15 -31.45
CA LEU A 127 10.18 21.37 -32.23
C LEU A 127 10.58 20.98 -33.66
N VAL A 128 9.88 21.58 -34.64
CA VAL A 128 10.41 21.99 -35.96
C VAL A 128 10.64 20.86 -36.98
N ASP A 129 9.78 20.79 -38.01
CA ASP A 129 10.16 21.20 -39.38
C ASP A 129 9.02 21.03 -40.40
N ALA A 130 9.03 21.95 -41.39
CA ALA A 130 8.26 22.05 -42.65
C ALA A 130 6.90 22.79 -42.64
#